data_AF-A0A2M6YRV4-F1
#
_entry.id   AF-A0A2M6YRV4-F1
#
_cell.length_a   1.000
_cell.length_b   1.000
_cell.length_c   1.000
_cell.angle_alpha   90.00
_cell.angle_beta   90.00
_cell.angle_gamma   90.00
#
_symmetry.space_group_name_H-M   'P 1'
#
loop_
_entity.id
_entity.type
_entity.pdbx_description
1 polymer ?
#
loop_
_entity_poly.entity_id
_entity_poly.type
_entity_poly.pdbx_seq_one_letter_code
_entity_poly.pdbx_strand_id
1 'polypeptide(L)'
;YWKNHFNTIGLVGMNEACLNFLGENIATEKGKKFALEILDFMREKMGKYQEETNQLFNLEATPAEGTSYRFAREDRKRFKDIIFANNKAVYEGEAEPYYTNSTQLPVDYTTDIFEALEHQDELQCRYTGGCVFHGFLGESLPDTKSVKKVVKKIAENFHLPYFTLTPTFSICPKHGYLAGEHFYCPKCDDDLQEEKARLEKEGWEAKIEE
;
A
#
# COMPACT_ATOMS: atom_id res chain seq x y z
N TYR A 1 17.51 -12.00 30.14
CA TYR A 1 16.74 -10.82 29.74
C TYR A 1 16.32 -10.91 28.25
N TRP A 2 17.25 -11.03 27.30
CA TRP A 2 16.94 -11.02 25.85
C TRP A 2 16.41 -12.32 25.22
N LYS A 3 16.22 -13.40 25.97
CA LYS A 3 15.84 -14.72 25.42
C LYS A 3 14.48 -14.75 24.69
N ASN A 4 13.63 -13.76 24.93
CA ASN A 4 12.30 -13.64 24.32
C ASN A 4 12.21 -12.52 23.28
N HIS A 5 13.35 -11.98 22.81
CA HIS A 5 13.40 -10.95 21.79
C HIS A 5 13.86 -11.57 20.47
N PHE A 6 13.22 -11.16 19.37
CA PHE A 6 13.62 -11.57 18.03
C PHE A 6 14.69 -10.63 17.47
N ASN A 7 15.66 -11.20 16.80
CA ASN A 7 16.50 -10.49 15.85
C ASN A 7 15.75 -10.42 14.52
N THR A 8 15.29 -9.23 14.15
CA THR A 8 14.44 -9.06 12.97
C THR A 8 15.25 -8.78 11.73
N ILE A 9 15.01 -9.61 10.70
CA ILE A 9 15.53 -9.39 9.36
C ILE A 9 14.39 -8.83 8.52
N GLY A 10 14.63 -7.64 7.99
CA GLY A 10 13.71 -6.91 7.13
C GLY A 10 14.09 -6.98 5.66
N LEU A 11 13.12 -6.77 4.78
CA LEU A 11 13.37 -6.55 3.36
C LEU A 11 12.49 -5.42 2.81
N VAL A 12 12.94 -4.81 1.72
CA VAL A 12 12.24 -3.74 1.00
C VAL A 12 12.59 -3.83 -0.48
N GLY A 13 11.67 -3.41 -1.36
CA GLY A 13 11.95 -3.25 -2.78
C GLY A 13 11.97 -4.54 -3.59
N MET A 14 11.17 -5.56 -3.22
CA MET A 14 11.14 -6.80 -4.01
C MET A 14 10.59 -6.58 -5.42
N ASN A 15 9.64 -5.67 -5.60
CA ASN A 15 9.18 -5.30 -6.94
C ASN A 15 10.32 -4.74 -7.80
N GLU A 16 11.12 -3.84 -7.25
CA GLU A 16 12.26 -3.28 -7.98
C GLU A 16 13.39 -4.30 -8.16
N ALA A 17 13.56 -5.25 -7.23
CA ALA A 17 14.45 -6.37 -7.44
C ALA A 17 14.01 -7.22 -8.65
N CYS A 18 12.71 -7.54 -8.77
CA CYS A 18 12.18 -8.23 -9.95
C CYS A 18 12.43 -7.42 -11.23
N LEU A 19 12.14 -6.12 -11.22
CA LEU A 19 12.34 -5.25 -12.39
C LEU A 19 13.81 -5.22 -12.83
N ASN A 20 14.74 -5.04 -11.90
CA ASN A 20 16.16 -4.89 -12.21
C ASN A 20 16.86 -6.22 -12.56
N PHE A 21 16.44 -7.35 -11.96
CA PHE A 21 17.08 -8.66 -12.21
C PHE A 21 16.39 -9.49 -13.30
N LEU A 22 15.06 -9.39 -13.43
CA LEU A 22 14.26 -10.23 -14.33
C LEU A 22 13.69 -9.47 -15.52
N GLY A 23 13.64 -8.14 -15.46
CA GLY A 23 12.95 -7.30 -16.44
C GLY A 23 11.42 -7.35 -16.35
N GLU A 24 10.86 -7.97 -15.30
CA GLU A 24 9.43 -8.17 -15.07
C GLU A 24 9.09 -7.75 -13.63
N ASN A 25 7.89 -7.22 -13.40
CA ASN A 25 7.49 -6.78 -12.06
C ASN A 25 7.06 -7.98 -11.18
N ILE A 26 6.86 -7.73 -9.88
CA ILE A 26 6.46 -8.79 -8.94
C ILE A 26 5.11 -9.43 -9.26
N ALA A 27 4.22 -8.71 -9.95
CA ALA A 27 2.86 -9.17 -10.26
C ALA A 27 2.81 -10.27 -11.32
N THR A 28 3.87 -10.43 -12.10
CA THR A 28 4.01 -11.55 -13.04
C THR A 28 4.20 -12.87 -12.29
N GLU A 29 3.79 -13.99 -12.89
CA GLU A 29 4.04 -15.34 -12.34
C GLU A 29 5.53 -15.57 -12.02
N LYS A 30 6.42 -15.11 -12.91
CA LYS A 30 7.87 -15.22 -12.75
C LYS A 30 8.38 -14.34 -11.61
N GLY A 31 7.87 -13.10 -11.51
CA GLY A 31 8.21 -12.17 -10.43
C GLY A 31 7.73 -12.66 -9.06
N LYS A 32 6.48 -13.14 -8.96
CA LYS A 32 5.93 -13.72 -7.74
C LYS A 32 6.71 -14.96 -7.30
N LYS A 33 7.03 -15.85 -8.25
CA LYS A 33 7.85 -17.04 -7.98
C LYS A 33 9.24 -16.65 -7.46
N PHE A 34 9.90 -15.68 -8.08
CA PHE A 34 11.20 -15.19 -7.61
C PHE A 34 11.12 -14.62 -6.19
N ALA A 35 10.08 -13.81 -5.91
CA ALA A 35 9.88 -13.27 -4.57
C ALA A 35 9.68 -14.38 -3.52
N LEU A 36 8.88 -15.41 -3.83
CA LEU A 36 8.70 -16.57 -2.96
C LEU A 36 10.01 -17.34 -2.72
N GLU A 37 10.80 -17.58 -3.77
CA GLU A 37 12.10 -18.24 -3.66
C GLU A 37 13.05 -17.47 -2.72
N ILE A 38 13.10 -16.14 -2.83
CA ILE A 38 13.92 -15.31 -1.93
C ILE A 38 13.40 -15.37 -0.49
N LEU A 39 12.09 -15.27 -0.27
CA LEU A 39 11.49 -15.35 1.07
C LEU A 39 11.78 -16.71 1.72
N ASP A 40 11.62 -17.80 0.99
CA ASP A 40 11.90 -19.15 1.50
C ASP A 40 13.39 -19.36 1.78
N PHE A 41 14.28 -18.83 0.94
CA PHE A 41 15.72 -18.80 1.21
C PHE A 41 16.05 -18.03 2.49
N MET A 42 15.47 -16.85 2.69
CA MET A 42 15.66 -16.06 3.92
C MET A 42 15.18 -16.82 5.15
N ARG A 43 14.03 -17.51 5.07
CA ARG A 43 13.52 -18.36 6.15
C ARG A 43 14.46 -19.50 6.50
N GLU A 44 14.99 -20.20 5.49
CA GLU A 44 15.97 -21.27 5.70
C GLU A 44 17.23 -20.74 6.38
N LYS A 45 17.74 -19.58 5.95
CA LYS A 45 18.92 -18.95 6.55
C LYS A 45 18.69 -18.55 8.01
N MET A 46 17.54 -17.95 8.32
CA MET A 46 17.18 -17.64 9.69
C MET A 46 17.13 -18.90 10.57
N GLY A 47 16.54 -20.00 10.06
CA GLY A 47 16.53 -21.28 10.78
C GLY A 47 17.94 -21.73 11.19
N LYS A 48 18.90 -21.65 10.26
CA LYS A 48 20.32 -21.96 10.52
C LYS A 48 20.92 -21.02 11.57
N TYR A 49 20.65 -19.72 11.49
CA TYR A 49 21.13 -18.77 12.51
C TYR A 49 20.57 -19.07 13.89
N GLN A 50 19.30 -19.48 14.00
CA GLN A 50 18.72 -19.88 15.27
C GLN A 50 19.40 -21.12 15.86
N GLU A 51 19.67 -22.14 15.04
CA GLU A 51 20.38 -23.37 15.46
C GLU A 51 21.82 -23.07 15.92
N GLU A 52 22.54 -22.24 15.17
CA GLU A 52 23.94 -21.89 15.45
C GLU A 52 24.11 -21.01 16.69
N THR A 53 23.21 -20.05 16.88
CA THR A 53 23.37 -19.00 17.89
C THR A 53 22.49 -19.19 19.13
N ASN A 54 21.48 -20.08 19.06
CA ASN A 54 20.43 -20.22 20.06
C ASN A 54 19.71 -18.89 20.38
N GLN A 55 19.57 -18.03 19.36
CA GLN A 55 18.80 -16.78 19.42
C GLN A 55 17.57 -16.88 18.51
N LEU A 56 16.54 -16.08 18.76
CA LEU A 56 15.34 -16.05 17.95
C LEU A 56 15.51 -15.10 16.77
N PHE A 57 15.04 -15.48 15.59
CA PHE A 57 15.04 -14.65 14.38
C PHE A 57 13.65 -14.65 13.74
N ASN A 58 13.27 -13.53 13.12
CA ASN A 58 12.02 -13.44 12.37
C ASN A 58 12.20 -12.60 11.09
N LEU A 59 11.33 -12.88 10.12
CA LEU A 59 11.26 -12.11 8.88
C LEU A 59 10.12 -11.11 8.98
N GLU A 60 10.42 -9.84 8.73
CA GLU A 60 9.43 -8.77 8.80
C GLU A 60 9.32 -8.01 7.48
N ALA A 61 8.08 -7.69 7.12
CA ALA A 61 7.78 -6.73 6.08
C ALA A 61 7.98 -5.32 6.66
N THR A 62 9.25 -4.87 6.67
CA THR A 62 9.65 -3.63 7.33
C THR A 62 8.89 -2.44 6.75
N PRO A 63 8.22 -1.59 7.57
CA PRO A 63 7.48 -0.42 7.08
C PRO A 63 8.31 0.53 6.20
N ALA A 64 9.62 0.60 6.48
CA ALA A 64 10.63 1.23 5.65
C ALA A 64 10.38 2.70 5.27
N GLU A 65 9.63 3.47 6.06
CA GLU A 65 9.24 4.87 5.77
C GLU A 65 10.40 5.76 5.32
N GLY A 66 11.53 5.74 6.03
CA GLY A 66 12.75 6.44 5.62
C GLY A 66 13.74 5.58 4.83
N THR A 67 13.71 4.28 5.04
CA THR A 67 14.69 3.34 4.46
C THR A 67 14.47 3.13 2.97
N SER A 68 13.21 3.12 2.50
CA SER A 68 12.86 2.98 1.09
C SER A 68 13.52 4.07 0.23
N TYR A 69 13.41 5.33 0.66
CA TYR A 69 14.07 6.47 0.02
C TYR A 69 15.57 6.47 0.23
N ARG A 70 16.06 6.13 1.42
CA ARG A 70 17.50 6.12 1.70
C ARG A 70 18.23 5.12 0.81
N PHE A 71 17.76 3.88 0.71
CA PHE A 71 18.41 2.86 -0.12
C PHE A 71 18.32 3.23 -1.59
N ALA A 72 17.15 3.64 -2.09
CA ALA A 72 16.99 4.06 -3.47
C ALA A 72 17.93 5.22 -3.86
N ARG A 73 18.10 6.23 -2.99
CA ARG A 73 19.07 7.33 -3.22
C ARG A 73 20.52 6.87 -3.24
N GLU A 74 20.90 5.94 -2.35
CA GLU A 74 22.26 5.41 -2.33
C GLU A 74 22.56 4.55 -3.57
N ASP A 75 21.58 3.77 -4.02
CA ASP A 75 21.73 2.95 -5.23
C ASP A 75 21.76 3.81 -6.50
N ARG A 76 20.98 4.90 -6.57
CA ARG A 76 21.05 5.88 -7.68
C ARG A 76 22.46 6.45 -7.87
N LYS A 77 23.23 6.62 -6.79
CA LYS A 77 24.62 7.12 -6.87
C LYS A 77 25.57 6.10 -7.48
N ARG A 78 25.24 4.81 -7.40
CA ARG A 78 26.11 3.68 -7.77
C ARG A 78 25.74 3.08 -9.13
N PHE A 79 24.46 3.07 -9.46
CA PHE A 79 23.91 2.42 -10.64
C PHE A 79 23.12 3.42 -11.46
N LYS A 80 23.58 3.71 -12.69
CA LYS A 80 22.99 4.74 -13.55
C LYS A 80 21.65 4.33 -14.16
N ASP A 81 21.46 3.03 -14.41
CA ASP A 81 20.32 2.48 -15.13
C ASP A 81 19.37 1.71 -14.20
N ILE A 82 19.48 1.93 -12.88
CA ILE A 82 18.61 1.28 -11.91
C ILE A 82 17.17 1.77 -12.06
N ILE A 83 16.23 0.82 -11.92
CA ILE A 83 14.79 1.06 -11.96
C ILE A 83 14.25 1.20 -10.54
N PHE A 84 13.49 2.27 -10.30
CA PHE A 84 12.78 2.54 -9.05
C PHE A 84 11.27 2.35 -9.19
N ALA A 85 10.52 2.37 -8.07
CA ALA A 85 9.07 2.28 -8.09
C ALA A 85 8.43 3.44 -8.88
N ASN A 86 8.95 4.66 -8.70
CA ASN A 86 8.52 5.88 -9.39
C ASN A 86 9.50 6.31 -10.50
N ASN A 87 10.05 5.34 -11.23
CA ASN A 87 11.16 5.53 -12.16
C ASN A 87 11.00 6.76 -13.08
N LYS A 88 9.81 6.91 -13.69
CA LYS A 88 9.51 8.00 -14.62
C LYS A 88 9.71 9.38 -13.97
N ALA A 89 9.04 9.62 -12.84
CA ALA A 89 9.13 10.89 -12.11
C ALA A 89 10.56 11.19 -11.63
N VAL A 90 11.35 10.17 -11.31
CA VAL A 90 12.76 10.31 -10.88
C VAL A 90 13.65 10.82 -12.01
N TYR A 91 13.47 10.31 -13.23
CA TYR A 91 14.26 10.71 -14.40
C TYR A 91 13.75 12.00 -15.06
N GLU A 92 12.48 12.35 -14.84
CA GLU A 92 11.90 13.65 -15.21
C GLU A 92 12.26 14.76 -14.19
N GLY A 93 12.82 14.39 -13.03
CA GLY A 93 13.22 15.34 -11.99
C GLY A 93 12.07 15.86 -11.13
N GLU A 94 10.93 15.15 -11.14
CA GLU A 94 9.70 15.53 -10.43
C GLU A 94 9.62 14.93 -9.01
N ALA A 95 10.36 13.85 -8.74
CA ALA A 95 10.31 13.16 -7.45
C ALA A 95 11.64 12.51 -7.04
N GLU A 96 11.81 12.30 -5.73
CA GLU A 96 12.88 11.48 -5.17
C GLU A 96 12.59 9.98 -5.37
N PRO A 97 13.63 9.14 -5.60
CA PRO A 97 13.42 7.71 -5.82
C PRO A 97 13.03 6.99 -4.53
N TYR A 98 12.14 5.99 -4.66
CA TYR A 98 11.81 5.07 -3.58
C TYR A 98 11.65 3.63 -4.05
N TYR A 99 11.69 2.71 -3.08
CA TYR A 99 11.38 1.30 -3.26
C TYR A 99 9.98 0.96 -2.73
N THR A 100 9.30 0.07 -3.44
CA THR A 100 8.02 -0.51 -3.02
C THR A 100 8.22 -1.25 -1.70
N ASN A 101 7.26 -1.12 -0.78
CA ASN A 101 7.40 -1.69 0.55
C ASN A 101 7.49 -3.23 0.47
N SER A 102 8.53 -3.81 1.09
CA SER A 102 8.64 -5.26 1.30
C SER A 102 8.41 -6.08 -0.01
N THR A 103 7.41 -6.96 -0.03
CA THR A 103 6.92 -7.70 -1.22
C THR A 103 5.54 -7.25 -1.71
N GLN A 104 5.14 -6.03 -1.38
CA GLN A 104 3.86 -5.49 -1.84
C GLN A 104 3.84 -5.33 -3.36
N LEU A 105 2.63 -5.37 -3.91
CA LEU A 105 2.39 -4.90 -5.28
C LEU A 105 2.73 -3.39 -5.37
N PRO A 106 3.08 -2.90 -6.57
CA PRO A 106 3.08 -1.46 -6.84
C PRO A 106 1.74 -0.83 -6.42
N VAL A 107 1.78 0.40 -5.89
CA VAL A 107 0.61 1.07 -5.30
C VAL A 107 -0.55 1.27 -6.28
N ASP A 108 -0.23 1.38 -7.56
CA ASP A 108 -1.14 1.63 -8.68
C ASP A 108 -1.43 0.39 -9.52
N TYR A 109 -1.07 -0.82 -9.04
CA TYR A 109 -1.18 -2.05 -9.82
C TYR A 109 -2.63 -2.45 -10.12
N THR A 110 -3.49 -2.49 -9.09
CA THR A 110 -4.91 -2.83 -9.25
C THR A 110 -5.76 -2.13 -8.19
N THR A 111 -7.00 -1.81 -8.55
CA THR A 111 -8.04 -1.34 -7.62
C THR A 111 -8.91 -2.47 -7.09
N ASP A 112 -8.77 -3.70 -7.62
CA ASP A 112 -9.49 -4.87 -7.12
C ASP A 112 -8.75 -5.48 -5.93
N ILE A 113 -9.34 -5.32 -4.74
CA ILE A 113 -8.80 -5.87 -3.50
C ILE A 113 -8.66 -7.39 -3.54
N PHE A 114 -9.56 -8.11 -4.22
CA PHE A 114 -9.49 -9.57 -4.28
C PHE A 114 -8.39 -10.05 -5.21
N GLU A 115 -8.17 -9.38 -6.34
CA GLU A 115 -7.00 -9.64 -7.20
C GLU A 115 -5.69 -9.41 -6.42
N ALA A 116 -5.60 -8.30 -5.70
CA ALA A 116 -4.43 -8.01 -4.87
C ALA A 116 -4.24 -9.05 -3.75
N LEU A 117 -5.31 -9.51 -3.11
CA LEU A 117 -5.28 -10.55 -2.08
C LEU A 117 -4.82 -11.90 -2.64
N GLU A 118 -5.36 -12.32 -3.78
CA GLU A 118 -4.97 -13.57 -4.45
C GLU A 118 -3.47 -13.58 -4.81
N HIS A 119 -2.96 -12.43 -5.24
CA HIS A 119 -1.52 -12.27 -5.45
C HIS A 119 -0.74 -12.32 -4.13
N GLN A 120 -1.15 -11.52 -3.14
CA GLN A 120 -0.37 -11.25 -1.93
C GLN A 120 -0.44 -12.34 -0.87
N ASP A 121 -1.47 -13.20 -0.84
CA ASP A 121 -1.72 -14.14 0.25
C ASP A 121 -0.49 -14.98 0.60
N GLU A 122 0.05 -15.67 -0.41
CA GLU A 122 1.18 -16.57 -0.20
C GLU A 122 2.46 -15.83 0.23
N LEU A 123 2.71 -14.65 -0.35
CA LEU A 123 3.87 -13.81 -0.04
C LEU A 123 3.82 -13.33 1.40
N GLN A 124 2.68 -12.81 1.83
CA GLN A 124 2.50 -12.25 3.16
C GLN A 124 2.60 -13.35 4.23
N CYS A 125 2.12 -14.57 3.95
CA CYS A 125 2.27 -15.72 4.85
C CYS A 125 3.71 -16.21 5.06
N ARG A 126 4.69 -15.74 4.27
CA ARG A 126 6.12 -16.08 4.50
C ARG A 126 6.77 -15.22 5.58
N TYR A 127 6.16 -14.09 5.94
CA TYR A 127 6.64 -13.28 7.06
C TYR A 127 6.25 -13.91 8.39
N THR A 128 7.20 -13.99 9.31
CA THR A 128 7.02 -14.62 10.63
C THR A 128 7.05 -13.63 11.78
N GLY A 129 7.50 -12.39 11.53
CA GLY A 129 7.54 -11.31 12.51
C GLY A 129 6.32 -10.41 12.42
N GLY A 130 6.18 -9.74 11.29
CA GLY A 130 5.09 -8.82 11.04
C GLY A 130 4.92 -8.55 9.56
N CYS A 131 3.68 -8.53 9.11
CA CYS A 131 3.30 -8.07 7.79
C CYS A 131 1.89 -7.48 7.84
N VAL A 132 1.56 -6.62 6.89
CA VAL A 132 0.23 -6.02 6.78
C VAL A 132 -0.13 -5.89 5.31
N PHE A 133 -1.31 -6.39 4.94
CA PHE A 133 -1.90 -6.10 3.64
C PHE A 133 -2.81 -4.87 3.75
N HIS A 134 -2.60 -3.90 2.86
CA HIS A 134 -3.41 -2.68 2.80
C HIS A 134 -4.44 -2.78 1.67
N GLY A 135 -5.70 -3.05 2.02
CA GLY A 135 -6.81 -3.02 1.08
C GLY A 135 -7.38 -1.60 0.97
N PHE A 136 -6.88 -0.82 0.01
CA PHE A 136 -7.44 0.50 -0.29
C PHE A 136 -8.77 0.37 -1.03
N LEU A 137 -9.81 1.05 -0.53
CA LEU A 137 -11.14 1.09 -1.11
C LEU A 137 -11.38 2.47 -1.73
N GLY A 138 -11.93 2.49 -2.94
CA GLY A 138 -12.20 3.74 -3.67
C GLY A 138 -13.16 4.68 -2.94
N GLU A 139 -14.14 4.15 -2.22
CA GLU A 139 -15.02 4.93 -1.35
C GLU A 139 -15.40 4.15 -0.10
N SER A 140 -15.94 4.84 0.90
CA SER A 140 -16.52 4.20 2.07
C SER A 140 -17.64 3.26 1.66
N LEU A 141 -17.60 2.01 2.13
CA LEU A 141 -18.66 1.04 1.89
C LEU A 141 -20.01 1.57 2.42
N PRO A 142 -21.12 1.26 1.75
CA PRO A 142 -22.42 1.90 2.00
C PRO A 142 -22.98 1.60 3.38
N ASP A 143 -22.62 0.46 3.97
CA ASP A 143 -23.13 0.05 5.27
C ASP A 143 -22.21 -0.96 5.99
N THR A 144 -22.39 -1.08 7.31
CA THR A 144 -21.60 -1.99 8.16
C THR A 144 -21.72 -3.46 7.76
N LYS A 145 -22.86 -3.91 7.20
CA LYS A 145 -23.01 -5.30 6.74
C LYS A 145 -22.13 -5.56 5.53
N SER A 146 -21.97 -4.58 4.64
CA SER A 146 -21.06 -4.68 3.49
C SER A 146 -19.60 -4.84 3.96
N VAL A 147 -19.14 -4.02 4.91
CA VAL A 147 -17.80 -4.17 5.52
C VAL A 147 -17.64 -5.56 6.14
N LYS A 148 -18.61 -6.01 6.95
CA LYS A 148 -18.57 -7.34 7.58
C LYS A 148 -18.48 -8.48 6.57
N LYS A 149 -19.18 -8.38 5.44
CA LYS A 149 -19.12 -9.39 4.37
C LYS A 149 -17.72 -9.44 3.75
N VAL A 150 -17.11 -8.30 3.47
CA VAL A 150 -15.74 -8.23 2.93
C VAL A 150 -14.76 -8.83 3.93
N VAL A 151 -14.76 -8.37 5.18
CA VAL A 151 -13.88 -8.90 6.25
C VAL A 151 -14.06 -10.41 6.42
N LYS A 152 -15.31 -10.90 6.45
CA LYS A 152 -15.61 -12.34 6.57
C LYS A 152 -15.06 -13.10 5.36
N LYS A 153 -15.29 -12.60 4.14
CA LYS A 153 -14.80 -13.25 2.91
C LYS A 153 -13.28 -13.30 2.90
N ILE A 154 -12.58 -12.25 3.33
CA ILE A 154 -11.12 -12.25 3.42
C ILE A 154 -10.67 -13.30 4.43
N ALA A 155 -11.22 -13.27 5.65
CA ALA A 155 -10.82 -14.18 6.73
C ALA A 155 -11.16 -15.66 6.47
N GLU A 156 -12.18 -15.97 5.65
CA GLU A 156 -12.57 -17.35 5.33
C GLU A 156 -11.83 -17.94 4.11
N ASN A 157 -11.30 -17.11 3.22
CA ASN A 157 -10.74 -17.58 1.94
C ASN A 157 -9.23 -17.33 1.79
N PHE A 158 -8.62 -16.52 2.67
CA PHE A 158 -7.20 -16.19 2.62
C PHE A 158 -6.53 -16.43 3.97
N HIS A 159 -5.21 -16.58 3.94
CA HIS A 159 -4.38 -16.95 5.09
C HIS A 159 -3.58 -15.77 5.68
N LEU A 160 -3.60 -14.59 5.05
CA LEU A 160 -2.84 -13.42 5.51
C LEU A 160 -3.11 -13.15 7.00
N PRO A 161 -2.07 -12.95 7.81
CA PRO A 161 -2.24 -12.81 9.26
C PRO A 161 -2.85 -11.47 9.66
N TYR A 162 -2.68 -10.44 8.83
CA TYR A 162 -3.14 -9.08 9.12
C TYR A 162 -3.45 -8.31 7.85
N PHE A 163 -4.65 -7.73 7.80
CA PHE A 163 -5.09 -6.85 6.72
C PHE A 163 -5.83 -5.64 7.28
N THR A 164 -5.82 -4.57 6.50
CA THR A 164 -6.57 -3.33 6.76
C THR A 164 -7.48 -3.04 5.58
N LEU A 165 -8.62 -2.39 5.86
CA LEU A 165 -9.51 -1.84 4.84
C LEU A 165 -9.51 -0.33 5.01
N THR A 166 -8.99 0.39 4.03
CA THR A 166 -8.81 1.84 4.08
C THR A 166 -9.74 2.48 3.06
N PRO A 167 -10.89 3.05 3.47
CA PRO A 167 -11.76 3.78 2.58
C PRO A 167 -11.22 5.17 2.28
N THR A 168 -11.50 5.65 1.08
CA THR A 168 -11.28 7.06 0.72
C THR A 168 -12.50 7.90 1.12
N PHE A 169 -12.25 9.00 1.83
CA PHE A 169 -13.25 9.99 2.18
C PHE A 169 -12.61 11.38 2.24
N SER A 170 -13.40 12.41 1.98
CA SER A 170 -13.01 13.81 2.13
C SER A 170 -13.74 14.44 3.32
N ILE A 171 -13.19 15.51 3.88
CA ILE A 171 -13.78 16.22 5.01
C ILE A 171 -14.09 17.66 4.58
N CYS A 172 -15.36 18.01 4.62
CA CYS A 172 -15.83 19.39 4.48
C CYS A 172 -15.97 20.03 5.88
N PRO A 173 -15.46 21.25 6.11
CA PRO A 173 -15.65 21.96 7.37
C PRO A 173 -17.13 22.20 7.73
N LYS A 174 -18.01 22.29 6.72
CA LYS A 174 -19.46 22.50 6.90
C LYS A 174 -20.25 21.19 7.01
N HIS A 175 -19.99 20.24 6.11
CA HIS A 175 -20.80 19.01 5.98
C HIS A 175 -20.18 17.74 6.57
N GLY A 176 -18.95 17.81 7.08
CA GLY A 176 -18.24 16.67 7.65
C GLY A 176 -17.76 15.68 6.58
N TYR A 177 -17.89 14.38 6.87
CA TYR A 177 -17.39 13.30 6.01
C TYR A 177 -18.17 13.17 4.70
N LEU A 178 -17.44 13.04 3.61
CA LEU A 178 -17.93 12.81 2.25
C LEU A 178 -17.32 11.50 1.73
N ALA A 179 -18.12 10.64 1.12
CA ALA A 179 -17.62 9.39 0.53
C ALA A 179 -16.82 9.69 -0.75
N GLY A 180 -15.64 9.08 -0.89
CA GLY A 180 -14.77 9.27 -2.04
C GLY A 180 -13.83 10.49 -1.91
N GLU A 181 -13.06 10.73 -2.97
CA GLU A 181 -12.13 11.84 -3.08
C GLU A 181 -12.81 13.07 -3.71
N HIS A 182 -12.84 14.17 -2.97
CA HIS A 182 -13.42 15.45 -3.39
C HIS A 182 -12.46 16.59 -3.06
N PHE A 183 -12.01 17.32 -4.07
CA PHE A 183 -11.23 18.55 -3.90
C PHE A 183 -12.11 19.73 -3.45
N TYR A 184 -13.39 19.72 -3.86
CA TYR A 184 -14.41 20.70 -3.49
C TYR A 184 -15.65 19.96 -2.98
N CYS A 185 -16.34 20.51 -1.98
CA CYS A 185 -17.48 19.82 -1.38
C CYS A 185 -18.72 19.93 -2.28
N PRO A 186 -19.24 18.82 -2.84
CA PRO A 186 -20.41 18.88 -3.73
C PRO A 186 -21.66 19.39 -3.00
N LYS A 187 -21.75 19.16 -1.67
CA LYS A 187 -22.86 19.68 -0.85
C LYS A 187 -22.76 21.19 -0.62
N CYS A 188 -21.56 21.77 -0.60
CA CYS A 188 -21.41 23.22 -0.55
C CYS A 188 -21.89 23.85 -1.86
N ASP A 189 -21.59 23.21 -2.98
CA ASP A 189 -22.05 23.67 -4.29
C ASP A 189 -23.58 23.61 -4.36
N ASP A 190 -24.18 22.50 -3.92
CA ASP A 190 -25.65 22.36 -3.83
C ASP A 190 -26.27 23.46 -2.95
N ASP A 191 -25.71 23.70 -1.74
CA ASP A 191 -26.19 24.75 -0.84
C ASP A 191 -26.11 26.16 -1.48
N LEU A 192 -25.04 26.43 -2.24
CA LEU A 192 -24.87 27.71 -2.95
C LEU A 192 -25.88 27.86 -4.08
N GLN A 193 -26.18 26.78 -4.81
CA GLN A 193 -27.20 26.78 -5.86
C GLN A 193 -28.60 27.00 -5.27
N GLU A 194 -28.91 26.35 -4.14
CA GLU A 194 -30.18 26.56 -3.43
C GLU A 194 -30.34 28.00 -2.94
N GLU A 195 -29.28 28.56 -2.37
CA GLU A 195 -29.28 29.95 -1.88
C GLU A 195 -29.42 30.95 -3.03
N LYS A 196 -28.71 30.74 -4.15
CA LYS A 196 -28.87 31.53 -5.36
C LYS A 196 -30.32 31.48 -5.86
N ALA A 197 -30.90 30.29 -5.99
CA ALA A 197 -32.28 30.12 -6.43
C ALA A 197 -33.30 30.78 -5.49
N ARG A 198 -33.00 30.86 -4.19
CA ARG A 198 -33.80 31.59 -3.21
C ARG A 198 -33.73 33.10 -3.42
N LEU A 199 -32.51 33.66 -3.56
CA LEU A 199 -32.30 35.09 -3.79
C LEU A 199 -32.92 35.58 -5.11
N GLU A 200 -32.83 34.77 -6.18
CA GLU A 200 -33.44 35.08 -7.47
C GLU A 200 -34.98 35.12 -7.38
N LYS A 201 -35.61 34.23 -6.59
CA LYS A 201 -37.06 34.28 -6.31
C LYS A 201 -37.48 35.51 -5.52
N GLU A 202 -36.58 36.04 -4.69
CA GLU A 202 -36.79 37.28 -3.92
C GLU A 202 -36.54 38.55 -4.76
N GLY A 203 -36.14 38.41 -6.04
CA GLY A 203 -35.95 39.51 -6.98
C GLY A 203 -34.52 40.06 -7.05
N TRP A 204 -33.55 39.37 -6.45
CA TRP A 204 -32.13 39.74 -6.49
C TRP A 204 -31.39 39.03 -7.63
N GLU A 205 -30.44 39.70 -8.29
CA GLU A 205 -29.51 39.04 -9.22
C GLU A 205 -28.34 38.45 -8.41
N ALA A 206 -28.21 37.12 -8.39
CA ALA A 206 -27.17 36.42 -7.65
C ALA A 206 -26.23 35.63 -8.58
N LYS A 207 -24.93 35.63 -8.28
CA LYS A 207 -23.89 34.89 -9.02
C LYS A 207 -23.04 34.09 -8.03
N ILE A 208 -22.68 32.87 -8.41
CA ILE A 208 -21.72 32.04 -7.67
C ILE A 208 -20.37 32.27 -8.35
N GLU A 209 -19.37 32.65 -7.56
CA GLU A 209 -17.98 32.72 -8.03
C GLU A 209 -17.36 31.32 -7.97
N GLU A 210 -16.60 30.97 -9.00
CA GLU A 210 -15.86 29.70 -9.11
C GLU A 210 -14.66 29.63 -8.16
#